data_AF-A0A4Q0YZ22-F1
#
_entry.id   AF-A0A4Q0YZ22-F1
#
_cell.length_a   1.000
_cell.length_b   1.000
_cell.length_c   1.000
_cell.angle_alpha   90.00
_cell.angle_beta   90.00
_cell.angle_gamma   90.00
#
_symmetry.space_group_name_H-M   'P 1'
#
loop_
_entity.id
_entity.type
_entity.pdbx_description
1 polymer ?
#
loop_
_entity_poly.entity_id
_entity_poly.type
_entity_poly.pdbx_seq_one_letter_code
_entity_poly.pdbx_strand_id
1 'polypeptide(L)'
;MIEKVPFSAIDLSDIFFNSLKIDYIGFNEWFNKKALAGESAYIMHENNLIQAFIYLKVEDSELDDVIPSLPKKRRIKIGTMKINPHGTRLGEKFLKLSFQEAINESVDEVYVTVFEKHKGLVSLLKEFGFEEEAKKSTTDGIELVLIKDLSSKKHQILNDYPFVDTSYRKFLLGIYPQFHTILFPDSILNNENADDIIMDISHTNSIHKIYICKMNDVNMMNRGDNLIIYRTKNPGSDERAWFKSVATTLCVVEEVKSKNNFDSIEEYLEYCKDYSIFTERELRSFYRWQNLYIIKFLYNVSFDKRVTMQKLVEDAGLDRRRYWGFSELSDEEYFKILDLGKVDMKYIR
;
A
#
# COMPACT_ATOMS: atom_id res chain seq x y z
N MET A 1 1.31 -13.90 6.03
CA MET A 1 1.19 -13.14 4.76
C MET A 1 -0.23 -13.27 4.22
N ILE A 2 -0.65 -12.42 3.27
CA ILE A 2 -1.93 -12.63 2.58
C ILE A 2 -1.71 -13.69 1.50
N GLU A 3 -2.63 -14.64 1.41
CA GLU A 3 -2.60 -15.72 0.43
C GLU A 3 -3.95 -15.84 -0.29
N LYS A 4 -3.92 -16.19 -1.58
CA LYS A 4 -5.12 -16.47 -2.38
C LYS A 4 -5.42 -17.97 -2.29
N VAL A 5 -6.57 -18.32 -1.73
CA VAL A 5 -6.93 -19.69 -1.38
C VAL A 5 -8.32 -20.01 -1.95
N PRO A 6 -8.54 -21.20 -2.54
CA PRO A 6 -9.87 -21.63 -2.95
C PRO A 6 -10.84 -21.64 -1.77
N PHE A 7 -12.09 -21.24 -1.97
CA PHE A 7 -13.12 -21.28 -0.92
C PHE A 7 -13.27 -22.68 -0.31
N SER A 8 -13.09 -23.73 -1.11
CA SER A 8 -13.16 -25.12 -0.67
C SER A 8 -12.06 -25.54 0.32
N ALA A 9 -10.98 -24.75 0.44
CA ALA A 9 -9.87 -25.01 1.35
C ALA A 9 -9.92 -24.14 2.62
N ILE A 10 -10.92 -23.26 2.75
CA ILE A 10 -11.08 -22.37 3.89
C ILE A 10 -12.06 -23.01 4.89
N ASP A 11 -11.64 -23.11 6.15
CA ASP A 11 -12.49 -23.64 7.21
C ASP A 11 -13.59 -22.63 7.61
N LEU A 12 -14.78 -22.82 7.06
CA LEU A 12 -15.96 -22.00 7.39
C LEU A 12 -16.39 -22.15 8.86
N SER A 13 -15.94 -23.18 9.59
CA SER A 13 -16.24 -23.36 11.00
C SER A 13 -15.40 -22.48 11.94
N ASP A 14 -14.35 -21.83 11.43
CA ASP A 14 -13.51 -20.90 12.19
C ASP A 14 -14.37 -19.79 12.83
N ILE A 15 -14.07 -19.50 14.10
CA ILE A 15 -14.75 -18.48 14.91
C ILE A 15 -14.71 -17.09 14.25
N PHE A 16 -13.71 -16.83 13.41
CA PHE A 16 -13.60 -15.64 12.59
C PHE A 16 -14.88 -15.38 11.78
N PHE A 17 -15.52 -16.40 11.22
CA PHE A 17 -16.71 -16.22 10.39
C PHE A 17 -18.01 -16.03 11.19
N ASN A 18 -18.00 -16.20 12.51
CA ASN A 18 -19.23 -16.14 13.32
C ASN A 18 -19.95 -14.80 13.21
N SER A 19 -19.22 -13.68 13.19
CA SER A 19 -19.88 -12.37 13.05
C SER A 19 -20.48 -12.19 11.65
N LEU A 20 -19.86 -12.74 10.59
CA LEU A 20 -20.42 -12.66 9.24
C LEU A 20 -21.71 -13.48 9.11
N LYS A 21 -21.75 -14.65 9.76
CA LYS A 21 -22.97 -15.47 9.82
C LYS A 21 -24.12 -14.79 10.57
N ILE A 22 -23.79 -13.92 11.54
CA ILE A 22 -24.78 -13.11 12.27
C ILE A 22 -25.23 -11.91 11.43
N ASP A 23 -24.30 -11.23 10.76
CA ASP A 23 -24.57 -10.01 9.99
C ASP A 23 -25.28 -10.29 8.66
N TYR A 24 -25.11 -11.47 8.05
CA TYR A 24 -25.68 -11.83 6.76
C TYR A 24 -26.46 -13.15 6.83
N ILE A 25 -27.79 -13.06 6.72
CA ILE A 25 -28.64 -14.24 6.67
C ILE A 25 -28.37 -14.98 5.36
N GLY A 26 -27.87 -16.21 5.44
CA GLY A 26 -27.50 -17.01 4.27
C GLY A 26 -25.99 -17.02 3.93
N PHE A 27 -25.13 -16.51 4.83
CA PHE A 27 -23.67 -16.50 4.59
C PHE A 27 -23.10 -17.90 4.31
N ASN A 28 -23.59 -18.94 4.99
CA ASN A 28 -23.12 -20.31 4.79
C ASN A 28 -23.45 -20.81 3.38
N GLU A 29 -24.68 -20.60 2.92
CA GLU A 29 -25.16 -20.96 1.59
C GLU A 29 -24.38 -20.21 0.51
N TRP A 30 -24.17 -18.90 0.71
CA TRP A 30 -23.33 -18.09 -0.16
C TRP A 30 -21.91 -18.64 -0.25
N PHE A 31 -21.28 -18.93 0.89
CA PHE A 31 -19.90 -19.42 0.94
C PHE A 31 -19.77 -20.78 0.22
N ASN A 32 -20.69 -21.70 0.47
CA ASN A 32 -20.72 -23.00 -0.18
C ASN A 32 -20.95 -22.88 -1.69
N LYS A 33 -21.79 -21.95 -2.15
CA LYS A 33 -21.95 -21.66 -3.58
C LYS A 33 -20.63 -21.19 -4.20
N LYS A 34 -19.84 -20.38 -3.50
CA LYS A 34 -18.52 -19.93 -3.95
C LYS A 34 -17.49 -21.05 -4.00
N ALA A 35 -17.50 -21.94 -3.01
CA ALA A 35 -16.67 -23.15 -3.03
C ALA A 35 -17.01 -24.05 -4.22
N LEU A 36 -18.30 -24.30 -4.49
CA LEU A 36 -18.76 -25.12 -5.62
C LEU A 36 -18.43 -24.51 -6.98
N ALA A 37 -18.41 -23.18 -7.08
CA ALA A 37 -18.03 -22.46 -8.30
C ALA A 37 -16.50 -22.44 -8.53
N GLY A 38 -15.70 -23.03 -7.64
CA GLY A 38 -14.23 -23.04 -7.75
C GLY A 38 -13.60 -21.66 -7.54
N GLU A 39 -14.30 -20.75 -6.87
CA GLU A 39 -13.82 -19.40 -6.64
C GLU A 39 -12.77 -19.36 -5.53
N SER A 40 -11.99 -18.28 -5.47
CA SER A 40 -10.95 -18.07 -4.46
C SER A 40 -11.17 -16.77 -3.68
N ALA A 41 -10.67 -16.74 -2.46
CA ALA A 41 -10.63 -15.56 -1.60
C ALA A 41 -9.19 -15.33 -1.12
N TYR A 42 -8.92 -14.12 -0.68
CA TYR A 42 -7.68 -13.77 0.00
C TYR A 42 -7.86 -13.90 1.50
N ILE A 43 -6.96 -14.63 2.17
CA ILE A 43 -6.96 -14.78 3.62
C ILE A 43 -5.62 -14.39 4.21
N MET A 44 -5.62 -14.00 5.47
CA MET A 44 -4.40 -13.81 6.25
C MET A 44 -4.49 -14.57 7.56
N HIS A 45 -3.47 -15.37 7.81
CA HIS A 45 -3.30 -16.07 9.08
C HIS A 45 -2.30 -15.36 9.99
N GLU A 46 -2.58 -15.39 11.29
CA GLU A 46 -1.65 -15.07 12.36
C GLU A 46 -1.82 -16.10 13.47
N ASN A 47 -0.73 -16.74 13.90
CA ASN A 47 -0.75 -17.82 14.90
C ASN A 47 -1.76 -18.95 14.55
N ASN A 48 -1.81 -19.34 13.27
CA ASN A 48 -2.74 -20.33 12.71
C ASN A 48 -4.23 -19.98 12.81
N LEU A 49 -4.58 -18.72 13.09
CA LEU A 49 -5.97 -18.23 13.10
C LEU A 49 -6.20 -17.26 11.95
N ILE A 50 -7.37 -17.32 11.34
CA ILE A 50 -7.76 -16.35 10.31
C ILE A 50 -7.95 -14.98 10.98
N GLN A 51 -7.17 -14.00 10.51
CA GLN A 51 -7.29 -12.62 10.96
C GLN A 51 -8.00 -11.73 9.96
N ALA A 52 -8.04 -12.14 8.70
CA ALA A 52 -8.59 -11.33 7.65
C ALA A 52 -9.05 -12.19 6.46
N PHE A 53 -10.14 -11.76 5.83
CA PHE A 53 -10.76 -12.41 4.67
C PHE A 53 -11.24 -11.34 3.70
N ILE A 54 -10.91 -11.49 2.42
CA ILE A 54 -11.43 -10.68 1.33
C ILE A 54 -11.85 -11.58 0.19
N TYR A 55 -13.02 -11.31 -0.34
CA TYR A 55 -13.45 -11.88 -1.61
C TYR A 55 -13.60 -10.76 -2.63
N LEU A 56 -12.82 -10.86 -3.72
CA LEU A 56 -12.90 -9.97 -4.87
C LEU A 56 -13.47 -10.74 -6.05
N LYS A 57 -14.29 -10.08 -6.87
CA LYS A 57 -14.73 -10.64 -8.15
C LYS A 57 -14.88 -9.57 -9.22
N VAL A 58 -14.66 -9.98 -10.46
CA VAL A 58 -15.02 -9.17 -11.63
C VAL A 58 -16.53 -9.30 -11.85
N GLU A 59 -17.20 -8.17 -12.03
CA GLU A 59 -18.58 -8.10 -12.52
C GLU A 59 -18.64 -7.28 -13.80
N ASP A 60 -19.47 -7.68 -14.75
CA ASP A 60 -19.77 -6.92 -15.98
C ASP A 60 -21.28 -6.84 -16.19
N SER A 61 -21.94 -6.12 -15.29
CA SER A 61 -23.39 -5.94 -15.29
C SER A 61 -23.78 -4.54 -14.84
N GLU A 62 -25.03 -4.19 -15.10
CA GLU A 62 -25.68 -3.09 -14.39
C GLU A 62 -25.86 -3.45 -12.90
N LEU A 63 -25.99 -2.42 -12.07
CA LEU A 63 -26.42 -2.57 -10.68
C LEU A 63 -27.84 -2.00 -10.61
N ASP A 64 -28.81 -2.84 -10.88
CA ASP A 64 -30.25 -2.53 -10.90
C ASP A 64 -30.90 -2.72 -9.51
N ASP A 65 -30.23 -3.44 -8.62
CA ASP A 65 -30.65 -3.70 -7.23
C ASP A 65 -30.23 -2.61 -6.22
N VAL A 66 -29.87 -1.42 -6.72
CA VAL A 66 -29.44 -0.25 -5.92
C VAL A 66 -30.16 1.02 -6.35
N ILE A 67 -30.20 2.03 -5.48
CA ILE A 67 -30.87 3.32 -5.71
C ILE A 67 -29.89 4.49 -5.53
N PRO A 68 -29.67 5.33 -6.56
CA PRO A 68 -30.10 5.14 -7.96
C PRO A 68 -29.44 3.91 -8.60
N SER A 69 -30.08 3.33 -9.62
CA SER A 69 -29.51 2.23 -10.40
C SER A 69 -28.27 2.72 -11.15
N LEU A 70 -27.23 1.89 -11.24
CA LEU A 70 -25.98 2.24 -11.89
C LEU A 70 -25.81 1.51 -13.22
N PRO A 71 -25.29 2.18 -14.26
CA PRO A 71 -25.20 1.60 -15.60
C PRO A 71 -24.25 0.40 -15.64
N LYS A 72 -24.41 -0.44 -16.67
CA LYS A 72 -23.49 -1.54 -16.95
C LYS A 72 -22.07 -1.01 -17.13
N LYS A 73 -21.14 -1.52 -16.32
CA LYS A 73 -19.70 -1.39 -16.49
C LYS A 73 -19.02 -2.65 -15.97
N ARG A 74 -17.82 -2.92 -16.47
CA ARG A 74 -16.93 -3.91 -15.90
C ARG A 74 -16.28 -3.32 -14.65
N ARG A 75 -16.36 -4.02 -13.50
CA ARG A 75 -15.95 -3.53 -12.18
C ARG A 75 -15.28 -4.63 -11.37
N ILE A 76 -14.42 -4.27 -10.44
CA ILE A 76 -14.06 -5.14 -9.31
C ILE A 76 -15.04 -4.88 -8.17
N LYS A 77 -15.75 -5.93 -7.76
CA LYS A 77 -16.53 -5.92 -6.52
C LYS A 77 -15.69 -6.45 -5.37
N ILE A 78 -15.59 -5.67 -4.29
CA ILE A 78 -15.24 -6.18 -2.97
C ILE A 78 -16.49 -6.84 -2.41
N GLY A 79 -16.63 -8.16 -2.60
CA GLY A 79 -17.86 -8.89 -2.29
C GLY A 79 -18.05 -9.15 -0.80
N THR A 80 -16.96 -9.43 -0.08
CA THR A 80 -16.97 -9.54 1.37
C THR A 80 -15.60 -9.16 1.89
N MET A 81 -15.56 -8.37 2.95
CA MET A 81 -14.32 -8.01 3.62
C MET A 81 -14.52 -8.03 5.13
N LYS A 82 -13.67 -8.77 5.81
CA LYS A 82 -13.63 -8.81 7.27
C LYS A 82 -12.20 -8.82 7.77
N ILE A 83 -11.97 -8.08 8.85
CA ILE A 83 -10.70 -7.97 9.55
C ILE A 83 -11.00 -8.04 11.03
N ASN A 84 -10.23 -8.83 11.78
CA ASN A 84 -10.28 -8.74 13.23
C ASN A 84 -9.54 -7.46 13.69
N PRO A 85 -10.16 -6.65 14.58
CA PRO A 85 -9.51 -5.43 15.08
C PRO A 85 -8.30 -5.80 15.95
N HIS A 86 -7.10 -5.75 15.38
CA HIS A 86 -5.85 -6.01 16.10
C HIS A 86 -4.89 -4.80 16.08
N GLY A 87 -5.37 -3.60 15.75
CA GLY A 87 -4.52 -2.41 15.59
C GLY A 87 -3.58 -2.49 14.38
N THR A 88 -3.72 -3.53 13.56
CA THR A 88 -2.96 -3.74 12.35
C THR A 88 -3.63 -2.99 11.20
N ARG A 89 -2.86 -2.22 10.41
CA ARG A 89 -3.34 -1.42 9.26
C ARG A 89 -3.74 -2.30 8.06
N LEU A 90 -4.38 -3.44 8.32
CA LEU A 90 -4.78 -4.44 7.32
C LEU A 90 -5.79 -3.90 6.31
N GLY A 91 -6.61 -2.93 6.70
CA GLY A 91 -7.53 -2.26 5.78
C GLY A 91 -6.81 -1.60 4.61
N GLU A 92 -5.68 -0.92 4.86
CA GLU A 92 -4.87 -0.31 3.79
C GLU A 92 -4.28 -1.37 2.86
N LYS A 93 -3.76 -2.46 3.42
CA LYS A 93 -3.25 -3.59 2.62
C LYS A 93 -4.31 -4.17 1.69
N PHE A 94 -5.55 -4.20 2.16
CA PHE A 94 -6.70 -4.71 1.41
C PHE A 94 -7.12 -3.77 0.29
N LEU A 95 -7.07 -2.46 0.53
CA LEU A 95 -7.24 -1.46 -0.52
C LEU A 95 -6.16 -1.59 -1.58
N LYS A 96 -4.88 -1.69 -1.17
CA LYS A 96 -3.76 -1.93 -2.10
C LYS A 96 -4.01 -3.17 -2.97
N LEU A 97 -4.42 -4.28 -2.36
CA LEU A 97 -4.74 -5.53 -3.08
C LEU A 97 -5.91 -5.35 -4.06
N SER A 98 -6.97 -4.67 -3.63
CA SER A 98 -8.16 -4.44 -4.47
C SER A 98 -7.85 -3.57 -5.68
N PHE A 99 -7.00 -2.55 -5.51
CA PHE A 99 -6.56 -1.70 -6.62
C PHE A 99 -5.59 -2.43 -7.55
N GLN A 100 -4.70 -3.27 -7.02
CA GLN A 100 -3.84 -4.14 -7.83
C GLN A 100 -4.66 -5.08 -8.71
N GLU A 101 -5.70 -5.72 -8.15
CA GLU A 101 -6.59 -6.61 -8.93
C GLU A 101 -7.29 -5.82 -10.04
N ALA A 102 -7.79 -4.61 -9.75
CA ALA A 102 -8.44 -3.77 -10.75
C ALA A 102 -7.51 -3.36 -11.90
N ILE A 103 -6.26 -3.01 -11.60
CA ILE A 103 -5.25 -2.65 -12.60
C ILE A 103 -4.84 -3.87 -13.45
N ASN A 104 -4.67 -5.03 -12.81
CA ASN A 104 -4.37 -6.29 -13.51
C ASN A 104 -5.50 -6.65 -14.47
N GLU A 105 -6.75 -6.56 -14.00
CA GLU A 105 -7.95 -6.80 -14.79
C GLU A 105 -8.24 -5.69 -15.80
N SER A 106 -7.53 -4.55 -15.76
CA SER A 106 -7.77 -3.39 -16.64
C SER A 106 -9.20 -2.88 -16.52
N VAL A 107 -9.61 -2.64 -15.28
CA VAL A 107 -10.94 -2.18 -14.88
C VAL A 107 -10.86 -0.81 -14.25
N ASP A 108 -11.77 0.07 -14.64
CA ASP A 108 -11.76 1.47 -14.21
C ASP A 108 -12.52 1.72 -12.89
N GLU A 109 -13.21 0.73 -12.33
CA GLU A 109 -14.01 0.92 -11.11
C GLU A 109 -13.84 -0.22 -10.11
N VAL A 110 -13.63 0.15 -8.85
CA VAL A 110 -13.74 -0.74 -7.70
C VAL A 110 -14.93 -0.30 -6.88
N TYR A 111 -15.79 -1.23 -6.49
CA TYR A 111 -16.93 -0.91 -5.64
C TYR A 111 -17.14 -1.91 -4.50
N VAL A 112 -17.83 -1.45 -3.46
CA VAL A 112 -18.14 -2.22 -2.26
C VAL A 112 -19.53 -1.86 -1.75
N THR A 113 -20.23 -2.85 -1.20
CA THR A 113 -21.43 -2.62 -0.38
C THR A 113 -21.07 -2.78 1.09
N VAL A 114 -21.48 -1.82 1.93
CA VAL A 114 -21.11 -1.82 3.35
C VAL A 114 -22.20 -1.17 4.21
N PHE A 115 -22.52 -1.79 5.35
CA PHE A 115 -23.42 -1.16 6.32
C PHE A 115 -22.77 0.07 6.98
N GLU A 116 -23.55 1.15 7.11
CA GLU A 116 -23.11 2.42 7.70
C GLU A 116 -22.59 2.29 9.15
N LYS A 117 -23.04 1.25 9.88
CA LYS A 117 -22.56 0.92 11.23
C LYS A 117 -21.03 0.71 11.28
N HIS A 118 -20.40 0.32 10.19
CA HIS A 118 -18.95 0.10 10.09
C HIS A 118 -18.18 1.40 9.78
N LYS A 119 -18.33 2.42 10.63
CA LYS A 119 -17.80 3.78 10.42
C LYS A 119 -16.31 3.84 10.09
N GLY A 120 -15.48 3.04 10.77
CA GLY A 120 -14.02 3.02 10.53
C GLY A 120 -13.67 2.57 9.11
N LEU A 121 -14.36 1.56 8.60
CA LEU A 121 -14.17 1.08 7.23
C LEU A 121 -14.67 2.12 6.21
N VAL A 122 -15.85 2.69 6.42
CA VAL A 122 -16.40 3.73 5.54
C VAL A 122 -15.45 4.93 5.47
N SER A 123 -14.87 5.35 6.60
CA SER A 123 -13.89 6.44 6.65
C SER A 123 -12.64 6.12 5.84
N LEU A 124 -12.08 4.92 6.01
CA LEU A 124 -10.90 4.47 5.28
C LEU A 124 -11.16 4.42 3.77
N LEU A 125 -12.32 3.90 3.34
CA LEU A 125 -12.69 3.86 1.92
C LEU A 125 -12.79 5.28 1.35
N LYS A 126 -13.46 6.20 2.05
CA LYS A 126 -13.58 7.60 1.61
C LYS A 126 -12.23 8.32 1.55
N GLU A 127 -11.33 8.06 2.49
CA GLU A 127 -9.96 8.58 2.48
C GLU A 127 -9.18 8.16 1.23
N PHE A 128 -9.39 6.94 0.74
CA PHE A 128 -8.81 6.44 -0.51
C PHE A 128 -9.69 6.70 -1.75
N GLY A 129 -10.57 7.71 -1.69
CA GLY A 129 -11.29 8.23 -2.85
C GLY A 129 -12.54 7.46 -3.27
N PHE A 130 -13.06 6.56 -2.45
CA PHE A 130 -14.39 6.00 -2.67
C PHE A 130 -15.48 7.03 -2.35
N GLU A 131 -16.48 7.13 -3.21
CA GLU A 131 -17.63 8.02 -3.08
C GLU A 131 -18.93 7.22 -2.96
N GLU A 132 -19.90 7.75 -2.22
CA GLU A 132 -21.23 7.12 -2.09
C GLU A 132 -22.07 7.46 -3.32
N GLU A 133 -22.33 6.44 -4.15
CA GLU A 133 -23.05 6.60 -5.43
C GLU A 133 -24.48 6.08 -5.35
N ALA A 134 -24.75 5.10 -4.47
CA ALA A 134 -26.06 4.51 -4.33
C ALA A 134 -26.26 3.86 -2.94
N LYS A 135 -27.48 3.40 -2.69
CA LYS A 135 -27.84 2.59 -1.53
C LYS A 135 -28.48 1.28 -1.96
N LYS A 136 -28.17 0.21 -1.25
CA LYS A 136 -28.73 -1.12 -1.49
C LYS A 136 -29.63 -1.51 -0.33
N SER A 137 -30.91 -1.78 -0.62
CA SER A 137 -31.84 -2.30 0.37
C SER A 137 -31.79 -3.83 0.36
N THR A 138 -31.45 -4.42 1.49
CA THR A 138 -31.41 -5.88 1.69
C THR A 138 -32.39 -6.28 2.79
N THR A 139 -32.58 -7.59 2.99
CA THR A 139 -33.33 -8.11 4.15
C THR A 139 -32.66 -7.76 5.48
N ASP A 140 -31.35 -7.55 5.47
CA ASP A 140 -30.51 -7.34 6.65
C ASP A 140 -30.31 -5.84 6.97
N GLY A 141 -30.80 -4.94 6.09
CA GLY A 141 -30.75 -3.50 6.25
C GLY A 141 -30.35 -2.75 4.98
N ILE A 142 -29.98 -1.47 5.15
CA ILE A 142 -29.52 -0.61 4.06
C ILE A 142 -27.99 -0.55 4.07
N GLU A 143 -27.37 -0.92 2.95
CA GLU A 143 -25.94 -0.78 2.71
C GLU A 143 -25.65 0.45 1.85
N LEU A 144 -24.53 1.12 2.10
CA LEU A 144 -23.96 2.11 1.20
C LEU A 144 -23.26 1.40 0.05
N VAL A 145 -23.42 1.92 -1.17
CA VAL A 145 -22.67 1.50 -2.36
C VAL A 145 -21.58 2.54 -2.58
N LEU A 146 -20.35 2.18 -2.26
CA LEU A 146 -19.21 3.07 -2.42
C LEU A 146 -18.40 2.66 -3.66
N ILE A 147 -18.05 3.63 -4.51
CA ILE A 147 -17.32 3.43 -5.76
C ILE A 147 -16.06 4.28 -5.78
N LYS A 148 -14.94 3.68 -6.15
CA LYS A 148 -13.73 4.39 -6.54
C LYS A 148 -13.57 4.27 -8.05
N ASP A 149 -13.59 5.42 -8.71
CA ASP A 149 -13.23 5.57 -10.12
C ASP A 149 -11.70 5.67 -10.25
N LEU A 150 -11.13 4.74 -11.01
CA LEU A 150 -9.71 4.61 -11.33
C LEU A 150 -9.38 5.22 -12.70
N SER A 151 -10.33 5.85 -13.39
CA SER A 151 -10.08 6.57 -14.64
C SER A 151 -9.84 8.06 -14.43
N SER A 152 -10.48 8.67 -13.42
CA SER A 152 -10.35 10.09 -13.12
C SER A 152 -9.09 10.43 -12.32
N LYS A 153 -8.54 11.62 -12.57
CA LYS A 153 -7.51 12.26 -11.72
C LYS A 153 -8.21 13.28 -10.82
N LYS A 154 -8.10 13.12 -9.51
CA LYS A 154 -8.65 14.04 -8.50
C LYS A 154 -7.63 15.07 -8.01
N HIS A 155 -6.37 14.95 -8.43
CA HIS A 155 -5.23 15.78 -7.99
C HIS A 155 -5.06 15.76 -6.46
N GLN A 156 -5.37 14.62 -5.86
CA GLN A 156 -5.23 14.36 -4.43
C GLN A 156 -4.58 13.00 -4.27
N ILE A 157 -3.36 12.97 -3.73
CA ILE A 157 -2.50 11.78 -3.73
C ILE A 157 -3.15 10.51 -3.16
N LEU A 158 -4.01 10.64 -2.14
CA LEU A 158 -4.71 9.49 -1.53
C LEU A 158 -5.86 9.01 -2.40
N ASN A 159 -6.65 9.94 -2.94
CA ASN A 159 -7.75 9.62 -3.84
C ASN A 159 -7.25 9.08 -5.17
N ASP A 160 -6.07 9.49 -5.62
CA ASP A 160 -5.42 9.02 -6.85
C ASP A 160 -4.56 7.77 -6.64
N TYR A 161 -4.32 7.34 -5.38
CA TYR A 161 -3.63 6.08 -5.10
C TYR A 161 -4.36 4.90 -5.79
N PRO A 162 -3.65 3.96 -6.43
CA PRO A 162 -2.19 3.76 -6.40
C PRO A 162 -1.41 4.46 -7.52
N PHE A 163 -2.05 5.28 -8.34
CA PHE A 163 -1.41 5.90 -9.51
C PHE A 163 -0.37 6.97 -9.12
N VAL A 164 0.60 7.17 -10.00
CA VAL A 164 1.71 8.12 -9.82
C VAL A 164 1.69 9.14 -10.94
N ASP A 165 1.46 10.40 -10.59
CA ASP A 165 1.52 11.52 -11.54
C ASP A 165 2.99 11.90 -11.80
N THR A 166 3.44 11.73 -13.03
CA THR A 166 4.85 11.95 -13.40
C THR A 166 5.18 13.38 -13.80
N SER A 167 4.23 14.31 -13.70
CA SER A 167 4.48 15.74 -13.91
C SER A 167 5.25 16.40 -12.76
N TYR A 168 5.27 15.78 -11.58
CA TYR A 168 6.00 16.28 -10.41
C TYR A 168 7.51 16.02 -10.51
N ARG A 169 8.28 16.62 -9.60
CA ARG A 169 9.74 16.38 -9.53
C ARG A 169 10.01 14.98 -9.04
N LYS A 170 11.21 14.48 -9.36
CA LYS A 170 11.58 13.09 -9.19
C LYS A 170 12.85 13.01 -8.35
N PHE A 171 12.85 12.16 -7.34
CA PHE A 171 13.96 12.02 -6.42
C PHE A 171 14.32 10.54 -6.24
N LEU A 172 15.57 10.31 -5.86
CA LEU A 172 16.07 9.04 -5.37
C LEU A 172 16.37 9.18 -3.87
N LEU A 173 15.94 8.22 -3.07
CA LEU A 173 16.19 8.17 -1.63
C LEU A 173 16.89 6.87 -1.24
N GLY A 174 18.09 7.02 -0.68
CA GLY A 174 18.89 5.95 -0.13
C GLY A 174 18.35 5.47 1.21
N ILE A 175 18.06 4.17 1.32
CA ILE A 175 17.62 3.52 2.56
C ILE A 175 18.59 2.38 2.91
N TYR A 176 18.88 2.23 4.19
CA TYR A 176 19.73 1.13 4.67
C TYR A 176 18.98 -0.21 4.62
N PRO A 177 19.66 -1.31 4.28
CA PRO A 177 19.07 -2.66 4.23
C PRO A 177 18.19 -3.02 5.43
N GLN A 178 18.69 -2.77 6.65
CA GLN A 178 17.99 -3.06 7.92
C GLN A 178 16.61 -2.40 8.06
N PHE A 179 16.31 -1.35 7.28
CA PHE A 179 15.03 -0.67 7.28
C PHE A 179 14.21 -0.95 6.02
N HIS A 180 14.87 -1.35 4.93
CA HIS A 180 14.26 -1.45 3.61
C HIS A 180 13.20 -2.56 3.55
N THR A 181 13.54 -3.80 3.91
CA THR A 181 12.62 -4.94 3.80
C THR A 181 11.37 -4.77 4.67
N ILE A 182 11.50 -4.13 5.83
CA ILE A 182 10.39 -3.87 6.75
C ILE A 182 9.47 -2.77 6.18
N LEU A 183 10.04 -1.70 5.63
CA LEU A 183 9.24 -0.62 5.00
C LEU A 183 8.57 -1.10 3.70
N PHE A 184 9.25 -1.94 2.91
CA PHE A 184 8.86 -2.34 1.56
C PHE A 184 8.85 -3.87 1.42
N PRO A 185 7.90 -4.57 2.06
CA PRO A 185 7.87 -6.04 2.08
C PRO A 185 7.77 -6.66 0.68
N ASP A 186 7.02 -6.07 -0.25
CA ASP A 186 6.92 -6.60 -1.64
C ASP A 186 8.18 -6.29 -2.46
N SER A 187 9.11 -5.52 -1.91
CA SER A 187 10.41 -5.19 -2.51
C SER A 187 11.58 -6.00 -1.92
N ILE A 188 11.31 -7.03 -1.10
CA ILE A 188 12.32 -7.94 -0.53
C ILE A 188 13.26 -8.50 -1.61
N LEU A 189 14.52 -8.70 -1.26
CA LEU A 189 15.53 -9.35 -2.11
C LEU A 189 15.62 -10.85 -1.83
N ASN A 190 16.02 -11.64 -2.83
CA ASN A 190 16.16 -13.10 -2.71
C ASN A 190 17.16 -13.56 -1.62
N ASN A 191 18.03 -12.67 -1.16
CA ASN A 191 19.04 -12.95 -0.13
C ASN A 191 18.68 -12.36 1.25
N GLU A 192 17.45 -11.91 1.43
CA GLU A 192 16.92 -11.38 2.70
C GLU A 192 15.98 -12.39 3.34
N ASN A 193 15.86 -12.34 4.67
CA ASN A 193 14.98 -13.25 5.39
C ASN A 193 13.55 -12.69 5.43
N ALA A 194 12.59 -13.45 4.90
CA ALA A 194 11.18 -13.10 5.00
C ALA A 194 10.69 -13.06 6.46
N ASP A 195 11.36 -13.76 7.38
CA ASP A 195 11.03 -13.73 8.81
C ASP A 195 11.23 -12.33 9.42
N ASP A 196 12.10 -11.48 8.85
CA ASP A 196 12.33 -10.12 9.33
C ASP A 196 11.08 -9.23 9.15
N ILE A 197 10.18 -9.59 8.22
CA ILE A 197 8.89 -8.93 7.98
C ILE A 197 7.89 -9.23 9.12
N ILE A 198 8.09 -10.34 9.85
CA ILE A 198 7.15 -10.84 10.85
C ILE A 198 7.15 -9.98 12.13
N MET A 199 8.18 -9.17 12.37
CA MET A 199 8.43 -8.55 13.68
C MET A 199 7.57 -7.34 14.07
N ASP A 200 6.81 -6.71 13.17
CA ASP A 200 5.74 -5.77 13.56
C ASP A 200 4.79 -5.52 12.37
N ILE A 201 3.57 -6.06 12.48
CA ILE A 201 2.71 -6.31 11.31
C ILE A 201 1.95 -5.03 10.90
N SER A 202 1.82 -4.04 11.78
CA SER A 202 0.96 -2.87 11.55
C SER A 202 1.54 -1.92 10.50
N HIS A 203 2.79 -1.46 10.68
CA HIS A 203 3.49 -0.53 9.77
C HIS A 203 3.90 -1.19 8.46
N THR A 204 4.18 -2.49 8.48
CA THR A 204 4.49 -3.26 7.27
C THR A 204 3.30 -3.25 6.29
N ASN A 205 2.07 -3.33 6.83
CA ASN A 205 0.84 -3.46 6.06
C ASN A 205 0.24 -2.12 5.58
N SER A 206 0.74 -0.97 6.04
CA SER A 206 0.22 0.34 5.63
C SER A 206 0.67 0.72 4.21
N ILE A 207 -0.16 1.52 3.54
CA ILE A 207 0.17 2.26 2.33
C ILE A 207 1.07 3.44 2.71
N HIS A 208 0.75 4.13 3.80
CA HIS A 208 1.60 5.20 4.31
C HIS A 208 2.88 4.64 4.95
N LYS A 209 3.99 5.32 4.75
CA LYS A 209 5.29 4.99 5.35
C LYS A 209 5.95 6.25 5.88
N ILE A 210 6.65 6.12 7.00
CA ILE A 210 7.51 7.16 7.55
C ILE A 210 8.96 6.68 7.54
N TYR A 211 9.83 7.49 6.94
CA TYR A 211 11.28 7.36 7.04
C TYR A 211 11.88 8.57 7.76
N ILE A 212 12.84 8.32 8.64
CA ILE A 212 13.47 9.35 9.48
C ILE A 212 14.96 9.42 9.15
N CYS A 213 15.45 10.63 8.88
CA CYS A 213 16.84 10.83 8.49
C CYS A 213 17.41 12.19 8.93
N LYS A 214 18.68 12.41 8.59
CA LYS A 214 19.43 13.65 8.85
C LYS A 214 19.82 14.43 7.58
N MET A 215 19.37 13.97 6.42
CA MET A 215 19.77 14.53 5.13
C MET A 215 18.99 15.83 4.90
N ASN A 216 19.63 16.99 5.07
CA ASN A 216 18.95 18.29 5.00
C ASN A 216 18.20 18.52 3.68
N ASP A 217 18.76 18.02 2.57
CA ASP A 217 18.23 18.22 1.23
C ASP A 217 16.84 17.60 1.04
N VAL A 218 16.44 16.62 1.86
CA VAL A 218 15.10 16.02 1.77
C VAL A 218 13.98 17.02 2.01
N ASN A 219 14.29 18.13 2.71
CA ASN A 219 13.35 19.23 2.96
C ASN A 219 12.94 19.99 1.70
N MET A 220 13.61 19.77 0.57
CA MET A 220 13.22 20.36 -0.71
C MET A 220 12.04 19.64 -1.36
N MET A 221 11.72 18.41 -0.94
CA MET A 221 10.60 17.64 -1.49
C MET A 221 9.27 18.24 -1.07
N ASN A 222 8.31 18.22 -1.99
CA ASN A 222 6.96 18.69 -1.80
C ASN A 222 5.97 17.53 -1.98
N ARG A 223 4.75 17.73 -1.48
CA ARG A 223 3.64 16.80 -1.72
C ARG A 223 3.46 16.56 -3.22
N GLY A 224 3.36 15.29 -3.61
CA GLY A 224 3.22 14.84 -4.99
C GLY A 224 4.53 14.49 -5.69
N ASP A 225 5.69 14.89 -5.14
CA ASP A 225 6.97 14.51 -5.73
C ASP A 225 7.16 12.99 -5.74
N ASN A 226 7.75 12.48 -6.82
CA ASN A 226 8.01 11.06 -7.01
C ASN A 226 9.30 10.66 -6.33
N LEU A 227 9.30 9.52 -5.66
CA LEU A 227 10.40 9.05 -4.85
C LEU A 227 10.77 7.61 -5.20
N ILE A 228 11.93 7.41 -5.82
CA ILE A 228 12.50 6.09 -6.07
C ILE A 228 13.32 5.66 -4.85
N ILE A 229 12.95 4.53 -4.26
CA ILE A 229 13.66 3.94 -3.13
C ILE A 229 14.86 3.14 -3.60
N TYR A 230 16.03 3.57 -3.15
CA TYR A 230 17.33 2.94 -3.41
C TYR A 230 17.86 2.28 -2.14
N ARG A 231 17.79 0.95 -2.10
CA ARG A 231 18.40 0.17 -1.02
C ARG A 231 19.91 0.17 -1.21
N THR A 232 20.63 0.63 -0.19
CA THR A 232 22.10 0.65 -0.19
C THR A 232 22.70 -0.72 0.12
N LYS A 233 24.02 -0.87 0.01
CA LYS A 233 24.74 -2.02 0.58
C LYS A 233 24.70 -1.96 2.11
N ASN A 234 24.99 -3.08 2.77
CA ASN A 234 25.14 -3.10 4.22
C ASN A 234 26.27 -2.13 4.65
N PRO A 235 26.00 -1.18 5.57
CA PRO A 235 27.04 -0.32 6.13
C PRO A 235 28.17 -1.18 6.73
N GLY A 236 29.43 -0.79 6.49
CA GLY A 236 30.59 -1.52 7.00
C GLY A 236 30.92 -2.86 6.34
N SER A 237 30.11 -3.35 5.39
CA SER A 237 30.41 -4.58 4.65
C SER A 237 31.45 -4.38 3.52
N ASP A 238 32.20 -5.45 3.21
CA ASP A 238 33.12 -5.52 2.05
C ASP A 238 32.39 -5.67 0.70
N GLU A 239 31.06 -5.76 0.73
CA GLU A 239 30.25 -5.86 -0.46
C GLU A 239 30.41 -4.63 -1.37
N ARG A 240 30.43 -4.88 -2.68
CA ARG A 240 30.50 -3.79 -3.67
C ARG A 240 29.11 -3.23 -3.91
N ALA A 241 28.89 -1.96 -3.52
CA ALA A 241 27.63 -1.23 -3.78
C ALA A 241 27.20 -1.33 -5.26
N TRP A 242 28.17 -1.36 -6.18
CA TRP A 242 27.98 -1.52 -7.62
C TRP A 242 26.98 -2.63 -8.00
N PHE A 243 27.01 -3.76 -7.29
CA PHE A 243 26.13 -4.91 -7.57
C PHE A 243 25.09 -5.17 -6.49
N LYS A 244 25.23 -4.56 -5.31
CA LYS A 244 24.45 -4.88 -4.11
C LYS A 244 23.45 -3.80 -3.71
N SER A 245 23.72 -2.56 -4.08
CA SER A 245 22.74 -1.50 -3.93
C SER A 245 21.79 -1.50 -5.13
N VAL A 246 20.51 -1.32 -4.89
CA VAL A 246 19.46 -1.49 -5.90
C VAL A 246 18.33 -0.47 -5.75
N ALA A 247 17.80 0.05 -6.86
CA ALA A 247 16.49 0.72 -6.89
C ALA A 247 15.38 -0.34 -6.89
N THR A 248 14.32 -0.08 -6.13
CA THR A 248 13.37 -1.13 -5.71
C THR A 248 11.90 -0.76 -5.79
N THR A 249 11.56 0.49 -5.54
CA THR A 249 10.18 0.90 -5.28
C THR A 249 9.97 2.33 -5.74
N LEU A 250 8.79 2.61 -6.29
CA LEU A 250 8.29 3.94 -6.58
C LEU A 250 7.24 4.34 -5.53
N CYS A 251 7.40 5.54 -4.99
CA CYS A 251 6.57 6.14 -3.97
C CYS A 251 6.17 7.57 -4.36
N VAL A 252 5.14 8.10 -3.69
CA VAL A 252 4.71 9.51 -3.81
C VAL A 252 4.86 10.19 -2.47
N VAL A 253 5.55 11.33 -2.42
CA VAL A 253 5.75 12.11 -1.20
C VAL A 253 4.41 12.72 -0.76
N GLU A 254 4.06 12.50 0.51
CA GLU A 254 2.88 13.10 1.13
C GLU A 254 3.22 14.38 1.87
N GLU A 255 4.28 14.33 2.68
CA GLU A 255 4.78 15.46 3.46
C GLU A 255 6.22 15.22 3.94
N VAL A 256 6.97 16.31 4.13
CA VAL A 256 8.24 16.31 4.84
C VAL A 256 8.14 17.26 6.02
N LYS A 257 8.47 16.76 7.21
CA LYS A 257 8.53 17.55 8.44
C LYS A 257 9.95 17.57 8.98
N SER A 258 10.33 18.69 9.56
CA SER A 258 11.53 18.86 10.37
C SER A 258 11.19 18.76 11.85
N LYS A 259 12.21 18.72 12.71
CA LYS A 259 12.04 18.83 14.17
C LYS A 259 11.18 20.02 14.60
N ASN A 260 11.31 21.16 13.91
CA ASN A 260 10.62 22.40 14.27
C ASN A 260 9.13 22.40 13.95
N ASN A 261 8.62 21.32 13.33
CA ASN A 261 7.20 21.15 13.05
C ASN A 261 6.44 20.47 14.19
N PHE A 262 7.10 20.22 15.33
CA PHE A 262 6.51 19.59 16.50
C PHE A 262 6.76 20.48 17.73
N ASP A 263 5.73 20.73 18.51
CA ASP A 263 5.78 21.53 19.74
C ASP A 263 6.43 20.74 20.89
N SER A 264 6.35 19.40 20.83
CA SER A 264 6.87 18.51 21.86
C SER A 264 7.37 17.17 21.30
N ILE A 265 8.14 16.45 22.12
CA ILE A 265 8.54 15.08 21.79
C ILE A 265 7.31 14.16 21.74
N GLU A 266 6.29 14.41 22.56
CA GLU A 266 5.05 13.65 22.58
C GLU A 266 4.28 13.78 21.25
N GLU A 267 4.20 14.98 20.67
CA GLU A 267 3.56 15.19 19.37
C GLU A 267 4.33 14.47 18.25
N TYR A 268 5.66 14.54 18.26
CA TYR A 268 6.52 13.82 17.32
C TYR A 268 6.34 12.29 17.42
N LEU A 269 6.27 11.75 18.64
CA LEU A 269 6.06 10.33 18.87
C LEU A 269 4.68 9.89 18.38
N GLU A 270 3.64 10.65 18.72
CA GLU A 270 2.26 10.40 18.28
C GLU A 270 2.14 10.41 16.75
N TYR A 271 2.82 11.33 16.09
CA TYR A 271 2.86 11.42 14.64
C TYR A 271 3.58 10.24 13.98
N CYS A 272 4.70 9.78 14.55
CA CYS A 272 5.52 8.72 13.96
C CYS A 272 5.01 7.31 14.26
N LYS A 273 4.31 7.11 15.38
CA LYS A 273 4.02 5.77 15.92
C LYS A 273 3.24 4.88 14.96
N ASP A 274 2.41 5.44 14.08
CA ASP A 274 1.48 4.64 13.27
C ASP A 274 2.08 4.14 11.95
N TYR A 275 3.11 4.81 11.43
CA TYR A 275 3.63 4.55 10.07
C TYR A 275 5.16 4.43 10.02
N SER A 276 5.85 4.58 11.15
CA SER A 276 7.30 4.37 11.23
C SER A 276 7.62 2.96 11.72
N ILE A 277 8.72 2.39 11.25
CA ILE A 277 9.20 1.07 11.69
C ILE A 277 10.04 1.11 12.97
N PHE A 278 10.13 2.28 13.61
CA PHE A 278 11.06 2.51 14.71
C PHE A 278 10.36 2.37 16.05
N THR A 279 11.05 1.75 17.00
CA THR A 279 10.56 1.66 18.37
C THR A 279 10.50 3.05 19.00
N GLU A 280 9.63 3.24 20.00
CA GLU A 280 9.54 4.51 20.74
C GLU A 280 10.93 4.94 21.29
N ARG A 281 11.73 3.98 21.76
CA ARG A 281 13.09 4.23 22.24
C ARG A 281 13.99 4.81 21.14
N GLU A 282 13.92 4.28 19.93
CA GLU A 282 14.67 4.79 18.78
C GLU A 282 14.15 6.18 18.37
N LEU A 283 12.84 6.36 18.28
CA LEU A 283 12.23 7.66 17.97
C LEU A 283 12.68 8.73 18.97
N ARG A 284 12.67 8.44 20.28
CA ARG A 284 13.18 9.35 21.33
C ARG A 284 14.67 9.66 21.16
N SER A 285 15.46 8.70 20.68
CA SER A 285 16.88 8.92 20.36
C SER A 285 17.04 9.86 19.16
N PHE A 286 16.25 9.65 18.10
CA PHE A 286 16.29 10.47 16.89
C PHE A 286 15.86 11.91 17.16
N TYR A 287 14.92 12.14 18.08
CA TYR A 287 14.50 13.47 18.48
C TYR A 287 15.64 14.34 19.05
N ARG A 288 16.74 13.73 19.51
CA ARG A 288 17.94 14.44 19.99
C ARG A 288 18.78 15.01 18.85
N TRP A 289 18.55 14.60 17.61
CA TRP A 289 19.28 15.14 16.46
C TRP A 289 18.90 16.60 16.22
N GLN A 290 19.89 17.41 15.83
CA GLN A 290 19.67 18.80 15.43
C GLN A 290 18.99 18.85 14.06
N ASN A 291 19.51 18.06 13.12
CA ASN A 291 18.96 17.92 11.77
C ASN A 291 18.12 16.63 11.74
N LEU A 292 16.86 16.73 12.13
CA LEU A 292 15.89 15.63 12.09
C LEU A 292 14.83 15.94 11.04
N TYR A 293 14.67 15.02 10.09
CA TYR A 293 13.64 15.07 9.07
C TYR A 293 12.83 13.78 9.06
N ILE A 294 11.52 13.94 8.88
CA ILE A 294 10.52 12.89 8.81
C ILE A 294 9.87 13.00 7.44
N ILE A 295 10.02 11.96 6.63
CA ILE A 295 9.49 11.89 5.27
C ILE A 295 8.32 10.92 5.33
N LYS A 296 7.11 11.42 5.08
CA LYS A 296 5.91 10.59 4.93
C LYS A 296 5.57 10.47 3.46
N PHE A 297 5.31 9.25 3.01
CA PHE A 297 5.07 8.95 1.60
C PHE A 297 4.16 7.73 1.46
N LEU A 298 3.58 7.59 0.27
CA LEU A 298 2.75 6.44 -0.10
C LEU A 298 3.61 5.38 -0.78
N TYR A 299 3.38 4.12 -0.42
CA TYR A 299 4.00 2.95 -1.03
C TYR A 299 3.18 2.51 -2.25
N ASN A 300 3.50 3.06 -3.42
CA ASN A 300 2.73 2.87 -4.65
C ASN A 300 3.08 1.57 -5.38
N VAL A 301 4.29 1.46 -5.92
CA VAL A 301 4.64 0.38 -6.88
C VAL A 301 5.99 -0.23 -6.58
N SER A 302 6.03 -1.54 -6.38
CA SER A 302 7.29 -2.29 -6.33
C SER A 302 7.78 -2.60 -7.73
N PHE A 303 9.09 -2.58 -7.93
CA PHE A 303 9.67 -2.95 -9.22
C PHE A 303 9.58 -4.46 -9.39
N ASP A 304 9.30 -4.97 -10.59
CA ASP A 304 9.41 -6.41 -10.85
C ASP A 304 10.87 -6.85 -10.90
N LYS A 305 11.77 -5.92 -11.24
CA LYS A 305 13.21 -6.15 -11.31
C LYS A 305 13.96 -5.11 -10.48
N ARG A 306 14.78 -5.58 -9.54
CA ARG A 306 15.68 -4.72 -8.76
C ARG A 306 16.80 -4.20 -9.68
N VAL A 307 16.94 -2.87 -9.79
CA VAL A 307 17.93 -2.25 -10.69
C VAL A 307 19.19 -1.95 -9.91
N THR A 308 20.29 -2.65 -10.21
CA THR A 308 21.57 -2.48 -9.52
C THR A 308 22.17 -1.10 -9.78
N MET A 309 22.98 -0.61 -8.82
CA MET A 309 23.75 0.63 -8.98
C MET A 309 24.53 0.66 -10.30
N GLN A 310 25.11 -0.47 -10.72
CA GLN A 310 25.74 -0.63 -12.03
C GLN A 310 24.81 -0.17 -13.15
N LYS A 311 23.59 -0.70 -13.22
CA LYS A 311 22.63 -0.36 -14.28
C LYS A 311 22.11 1.06 -14.16
N LEU A 312 21.96 1.56 -12.94
CA LEU A 312 21.62 2.96 -12.73
C LEU A 312 22.68 3.89 -13.37
N VAL A 313 23.95 3.54 -13.25
CA VAL A 313 25.05 4.34 -13.82
C VAL A 313 25.23 4.08 -15.32
N GLU A 314 25.35 2.81 -15.72
CA GLU A 314 25.70 2.41 -17.10
C GLU A 314 24.52 2.56 -18.07
N ASP A 315 23.29 2.23 -17.63
CA ASP A 315 22.12 2.15 -18.51
C ASP A 315 21.14 3.33 -18.32
N ALA A 316 21.02 3.87 -17.10
CA ALA A 316 20.13 5.01 -16.79
C ALA A 316 20.85 6.37 -16.74
N GLY A 317 22.18 6.40 -16.90
CA GLY A 317 22.94 7.64 -17.03
C GLY A 317 23.23 8.38 -15.73
N LEU A 318 22.97 7.77 -14.56
CA LEU A 318 23.23 8.43 -13.28
C LEU A 318 24.75 8.61 -13.07
N ASP A 319 25.18 9.82 -12.69
CA ASP A 319 26.58 10.06 -12.33
C ASP A 319 26.98 9.21 -11.12
N ARG A 320 27.94 8.31 -11.31
CA ARG A 320 28.51 7.47 -10.25
C ARG A 320 28.97 8.26 -9.02
N ARG A 321 29.44 9.50 -9.20
CA ARG A 321 29.97 10.37 -8.15
C ARG A 321 28.89 11.09 -7.35
N ARG A 322 27.62 11.00 -7.76
CA ARG A 322 26.51 11.64 -7.06
C ARG A 322 26.35 11.07 -5.65
N TYR A 323 25.73 11.86 -4.76
CA TYR A 323 25.37 11.39 -3.44
C TYR A 323 24.16 10.45 -3.52
N TRP A 324 24.36 9.17 -3.18
CA TRP A 324 23.33 8.13 -3.27
C TRP A 324 22.37 8.07 -2.07
N GLY A 325 22.54 8.95 -1.08
CA GLY A 325 21.62 9.06 0.04
C GLY A 325 20.35 9.83 -0.33
N PHE A 326 20.48 10.88 -1.13
CA PHE A 326 19.35 11.64 -1.66
C PHE A 326 19.81 12.45 -2.88
N SER A 327 19.05 12.41 -3.98
CA SER A 327 19.33 13.22 -5.17
C SER A 327 18.08 13.45 -6.00
N GLU A 328 17.95 14.61 -6.62
CA GLU A 328 16.98 14.84 -7.70
C GLU A 328 17.38 14.04 -8.95
N LEU A 329 16.39 13.59 -9.71
CA LEU A 329 16.52 12.84 -10.95
C LEU A 329 15.98 13.68 -12.10
N SER A 330 16.65 13.61 -13.26
CA SER A 330 16.04 14.09 -14.51
C SER A 330 14.92 13.16 -14.96
N ASP A 331 14.05 13.65 -15.86
CA ASP A 331 13.01 12.82 -16.47
C ASP A 331 13.61 11.60 -17.19
N GLU A 332 14.70 11.79 -17.93
CA GLU A 332 15.40 10.71 -18.65
C GLU A 332 15.91 9.63 -17.69
N GLU A 333 16.62 10.04 -16.62
CA GLU A 333 17.08 9.13 -15.57
C GLU A 333 15.90 8.38 -14.95
N TYR A 334 14.86 9.11 -14.56
CA TYR A 334 13.68 8.56 -13.88
C TYR A 334 12.95 7.51 -14.73
N PHE A 335 12.57 7.85 -15.96
CA PHE A 335 11.87 6.92 -16.84
C PHE A 335 12.73 5.73 -17.23
N LYS A 336 14.05 5.92 -17.38
CA LYS A 336 14.95 4.80 -17.65
C LYS A 336 15.06 3.84 -16.47
N ILE A 337 15.03 4.34 -15.24
CA ILE A 337 14.97 3.49 -14.04
C ILE A 337 13.67 2.68 -14.01
N LEU A 338 12.52 3.29 -14.31
CA LEU A 338 11.23 2.58 -14.35
C LEU A 338 11.22 1.45 -15.39
N ASP A 339 11.76 1.71 -16.59
CA ASP A 339 11.92 0.72 -17.66
C ASP A 339 12.82 -0.45 -17.23
N LEU A 340 14.02 -0.16 -16.71
CA LEU A 340 14.95 -1.18 -16.20
C LEU A 340 14.35 -1.99 -15.04
N GLY A 341 13.55 -1.32 -14.21
CA GLY A 341 12.83 -1.87 -13.07
C GLY A 341 11.62 -2.72 -13.46
N LYS A 342 11.22 -2.70 -14.74
CA LYS A 342 10.00 -3.33 -15.23
C LYS A 342 8.77 -2.88 -14.43
N VAL A 343 8.67 -1.58 -14.17
CA VAL A 343 7.49 -1.01 -13.51
C VAL A 343 6.30 -1.10 -14.46
N ASP A 344 5.16 -1.59 -13.96
CA ASP A 344 3.93 -1.64 -14.76
C ASP A 344 3.45 -0.22 -15.06
N MET A 345 3.50 0.15 -16.34
CA MET A 345 3.13 1.49 -16.81
C MET A 345 1.65 1.81 -16.59
N LYS A 346 0.80 0.82 -16.29
CA LYS A 346 -0.60 1.08 -15.89
C LYS A 346 -0.73 1.91 -14.61
N TYR A 347 0.30 1.94 -13.77
CA TYR A 347 0.33 2.77 -12.56
C TYR A 347 0.73 4.23 -12.84
N ILE A 348 1.27 4.51 -14.02
CA ILE A 348 1.92 5.77 -14.34
C ILE A 348 0.94 6.68 -15.07
N ARG A 349 0.83 7.92 -14.62
CA ARG A 349 -0.13 8.91 -15.09
C ARG A 349 0.50 10.24 -15.46
#